data_AF-A0AAE6R516-F1
#
_entry.id   AF-A0AAE6R516-F1
#
_cell.length_a   1.000
_cell.length_b   1.000
_cell.length_c   1.000
_cell.angle_alpha   90.00
_cell.angle_beta   90.00
_cell.angle_gamma   90.00
#
_symmetry.space_group_name_H-M   'P 1'
#
loop_
_entity.id
_entity.type
_entity.pdbx_description
1 polymer ?
#
loop_
_entity_poly.entity_id
_entity_poly.type
_entity_poly.pdbx_seq_one_letter_code
_entity_poly.pdbx_strand_id
1 'polypeptide(L)'
;MKRIMKKENTKLNRVWLSFLVYLVLFWFGILILKQKQLVWLLLEFYALVISSFILWKYHRYLQRKHLISSSVLCSLYALSELIHMTPLSIFNILLVFLSACAVMAVFAQKPEGALKWFKGHSRKSIAISVSIGILCGLIWGAINCILMLGSNGLQPSSVFKAFLLSLSPAIIEEIAYRTVFYAFCLAMISGEKLNTKGQELTTYAMMTVPHILPHTVECFNNGFLSGLLEWLISVVLYILIFGLIFAFLQRKRDIVSAMIAHGTVDFIRFCLFGLPI
;
A
#
# COMPACT_ATOMS: atom_id res chain seq x y z
N MET A 1 -20.32 -3.74 28.49
CA MET A 1 -19.07 -4.20 27.83
C MET A 1 -19.28 -5.26 26.74
N LYS A 2 -19.84 -6.46 27.04
CA LYS A 2 -20.08 -7.54 26.06
C LYS A 2 -20.87 -7.12 24.80
N ARG A 3 -21.89 -6.28 24.92
CA ARG A 3 -22.74 -5.81 23.80
C ARG A 3 -21.99 -4.87 22.84
N ILE A 4 -21.06 -4.05 23.35
CA ILE A 4 -20.22 -3.14 22.57
C ILE A 4 -19.18 -3.95 21.79
N MET A 5 -18.51 -4.91 22.45
CA MET A 5 -17.57 -5.84 21.81
C MET A 5 -18.23 -6.65 20.69
N LYS A 6 -19.45 -7.16 20.90
CA LYS A 6 -20.20 -7.91 19.87
C LYS A 6 -20.49 -7.06 18.63
N LYS A 7 -20.78 -5.76 18.82
CA LYS A 7 -21.08 -4.79 17.74
C LYS A 7 -19.82 -4.33 16.99
N GLU A 8 -18.67 -4.32 17.64
CA GLU A 8 -17.37 -4.04 17.00
C GLU A 8 -16.90 -5.21 16.13
N ASN A 9 -17.03 -6.45 16.62
CA ASN A 9 -16.73 -7.66 15.83
C ASN A 9 -17.59 -7.73 14.56
N THR A 10 -18.88 -7.37 14.63
CA THR A 10 -19.77 -7.41 13.46
C THR A 10 -19.38 -6.43 12.35
N LYS A 11 -18.68 -5.32 12.67
CA LYS A 11 -18.28 -4.33 11.66
C LYS A 11 -16.93 -4.66 11.01
N LEU A 12 -15.97 -5.22 11.76
CA LEU A 12 -14.74 -5.75 11.15
C LEU A 12 -15.01 -6.99 10.30
N ASN A 13 -16.06 -7.77 10.60
CA ASN A 13 -16.51 -8.83 9.71
C ASN A 13 -16.83 -8.33 8.30
N ARG A 14 -17.25 -7.06 8.13
CA ARG A 14 -17.47 -6.48 6.80
C ARG A 14 -16.16 -6.18 6.06
N VAL A 15 -15.11 -5.80 6.79
CA VAL A 15 -13.77 -5.64 6.21
C VAL A 15 -13.25 -6.99 5.73
N TRP A 16 -13.37 -8.02 6.57
CA TRP A 16 -13.00 -9.39 6.19
C TRP A 16 -13.85 -9.96 5.06
N LEU A 17 -15.16 -9.68 5.04
CA LEU A 17 -16.03 -10.08 3.93
C LEU A 17 -15.62 -9.39 2.63
N SER A 18 -15.35 -8.09 2.66
CA SER A 18 -14.82 -7.33 1.53
C SER A 18 -13.51 -7.94 1.01
N PHE A 19 -12.60 -8.28 1.91
CA PHE A 19 -11.36 -8.95 1.55
C PHE A 19 -11.58 -10.36 1.01
N LEU A 20 -12.53 -11.13 1.55
CA LEU A 20 -12.88 -12.45 1.03
C LEU A 20 -13.41 -12.38 -0.39
N VAL A 21 -14.25 -11.38 -0.71
CA VAL A 21 -14.70 -11.13 -2.09
C VAL A 21 -13.52 -10.84 -3.00
N TYR A 22 -12.60 -9.96 -2.59
CA TYR A 22 -11.36 -9.71 -3.33
C TYR A 22 -10.53 -10.98 -3.52
N LEU A 23 -10.37 -11.80 -2.47
CA LEU A 23 -9.59 -13.04 -2.52
C LEU A 23 -10.21 -14.06 -3.48
N VAL A 24 -11.53 -14.19 -3.52
CA VAL A 24 -12.23 -15.07 -4.48
C VAL A 24 -12.01 -14.57 -5.91
N LEU A 25 -12.13 -13.26 -6.15
CA LEU A 25 -11.86 -12.66 -7.46
C LEU A 25 -10.38 -12.80 -7.88
N PHE A 26 -9.47 -12.71 -6.92
CA PHE A 26 -8.04 -12.94 -7.14
C PHE A 26 -7.79 -14.38 -7.63
N TRP A 27 -8.36 -15.37 -6.93
CA TRP A 27 -8.26 -16.77 -7.34
C TRP A 27 -8.90 -17.02 -8.71
N PHE A 28 -10.05 -16.41 -8.98
CA PHE A 28 -10.68 -16.47 -10.30
C PHE A 28 -9.76 -15.90 -11.39
N GLY A 29 -9.14 -14.74 -11.14
CA GLY A 29 -8.19 -14.11 -12.06
C GLY A 29 -6.97 -14.97 -12.36
N ILE A 30 -6.39 -15.61 -11.34
CA ILE A 30 -5.25 -16.52 -11.53
C ILE A 30 -5.66 -17.78 -12.29
N LEU A 31 -6.71 -18.47 -11.84
CA LEU A 31 -7.04 -19.81 -12.31
C LEU A 31 -7.62 -19.82 -13.72
N ILE A 32 -8.39 -18.80 -14.08
CA ILE A 32 -9.15 -18.77 -15.32
C ILE A 32 -8.45 -17.91 -16.36
N LEU A 33 -7.99 -16.72 -15.96
CA LEU A 33 -7.52 -15.72 -16.90
C LEU A 33 -6.00 -15.72 -17.06
N LYS A 34 -5.25 -16.25 -16.08
CA LYS A 34 -3.78 -16.37 -16.10
C LYS A 34 -3.04 -15.08 -16.49
N GLN A 35 -3.63 -13.92 -16.19
CA GLN A 35 -3.09 -12.61 -16.57
C GLN A 35 -2.70 -11.80 -15.34
N LYS A 36 -1.39 -11.59 -15.15
CA LYS A 36 -0.81 -10.78 -14.05
C LYS A 36 -1.39 -9.37 -14.01
N GLN A 37 -1.51 -8.71 -15.17
CA GLN A 37 -2.02 -7.34 -15.27
C GLN A 37 -3.46 -7.20 -14.76
N LEU A 38 -4.30 -8.21 -15.00
CA LEU A 38 -5.69 -8.20 -14.54
C LEU A 38 -5.78 -8.29 -13.01
N VAL A 39 -4.88 -9.04 -12.38
CA VAL A 39 -4.83 -9.17 -10.92
C VAL A 39 -4.39 -7.86 -10.27
N TRP A 40 -3.46 -7.12 -10.89
CA TRP A 40 -3.12 -5.76 -10.49
C TRP A 40 -4.29 -4.80 -10.64
N LEU A 41 -4.98 -4.82 -11.79
CA LEU A 41 -6.17 -4.02 -12.02
C LEU A 41 -7.29 -4.33 -11.01
N LEU A 42 -7.42 -5.61 -10.59
CA LEU A 42 -8.37 -6.01 -9.56
C LEU A 42 -8.04 -5.36 -8.21
N LEU A 43 -6.77 -5.29 -7.81
CA LEU A 43 -6.35 -4.59 -6.60
C LEU A 43 -6.64 -3.09 -6.70
N GLU A 44 -6.32 -2.46 -7.84
CA GLU A 44 -6.58 -1.04 -8.08
C GLU A 44 -8.09 -0.74 -7.99
N PHE A 45 -8.91 -1.56 -8.64
CA PHE A 45 -10.36 -1.46 -8.56
C PHE A 45 -10.86 -1.68 -7.13
N TYR A 46 -10.29 -2.63 -6.39
CA TYR A 46 -10.65 -2.86 -5.00
C TYR A 46 -10.34 -1.65 -4.12
N ALA A 47 -9.15 -1.06 -4.27
CA ALA A 47 -8.77 0.17 -3.58
C ALA A 47 -9.67 1.35 -3.97
N LEU A 48 -10.08 1.45 -5.24
CA LEU A 48 -11.04 2.46 -5.72
C LEU A 48 -12.41 2.31 -5.06
N VAL A 49 -12.94 1.09 -4.98
CA VAL A 49 -14.25 0.80 -4.35
C VAL A 49 -14.21 1.18 -2.88
N ILE A 50 -13.15 0.81 -2.16
CA ILE A 50 -12.97 1.20 -0.75
C ILE A 50 -12.88 2.72 -0.61
N SER A 51 -12.07 3.38 -1.44
CA SER A 51 -11.88 4.83 -1.40
C SER A 51 -13.20 5.56 -1.67
N SER A 52 -13.96 5.10 -2.65
CA SER A 52 -15.28 5.63 -3.00
C SER A 52 -16.29 5.44 -1.87
N PHE A 53 -16.33 4.26 -1.24
CA PHE A 53 -17.17 4.00 -0.07
C PHE A 53 -16.82 4.93 1.11
N ILE A 54 -15.52 5.12 1.39
CA ILE A 54 -15.05 6.00 2.43
C ILE A 54 -15.46 7.45 2.12
N LEU A 55 -15.22 7.93 0.90
CA LEU A 55 -15.56 9.28 0.49
C LEU A 55 -17.07 9.51 0.56
N TRP A 56 -17.89 8.59 0.05
CA TRP A 56 -19.34 8.66 0.19
C TRP A 56 -19.77 8.91 1.64
N LYS A 57 -19.15 8.22 2.60
CA LYS A 57 -19.49 8.33 4.03
C LYS A 57 -18.83 9.51 4.76
N TYR A 58 -17.63 9.94 4.36
CA TYR A 58 -16.79 10.87 5.12
C TYR A 58 -16.38 12.16 4.36
N HIS A 59 -16.80 12.36 3.12
CA HIS A 59 -16.40 13.53 2.30
C HIS A 59 -16.64 14.87 3.00
N ARG A 60 -17.68 14.99 3.84
CA ARG A 60 -17.99 16.22 4.61
C ARG A 60 -16.87 16.69 5.55
N TYR A 61 -15.92 15.82 5.89
CA TYR A 61 -14.76 16.14 6.73
C TYR A 61 -13.55 16.61 5.91
N LEU A 62 -13.63 16.60 4.58
CA LEU A 62 -12.61 17.16 3.72
C LEU A 62 -12.60 18.69 3.82
N GLN A 63 -11.39 19.23 3.97
CA GLN A 63 -11.10 20.65 3.98
C GLN A 63 -10.18 20.97 2.80
N ARG A 64 -10.09 22.23 2.40
CA ARG A 64 -9.22 22.69 1.30
C ARG A 64 -7.78 22.19 1.46
N LYS A 65 -7.23 22.21 2.68
CA LYS A 65 -5.88 21.71 2.97
C LYS A 65 -5.70 20.22 2.61
N HIS A 66 -6.73 19.39 2.80
CA HIS A 66 -6.70 17.96 2.46
C HIS A 66 -6.70 17.76 0.94
N LEU A 67 -7.47 18.56 0.21
CA LEU A 67 -7.49 18.55 -1.25
C LEU A 67 -6.14 18.96 -1.81
N ILE A 68 -5.55 20.04 -1.29
CA ILE A 68 -4.21 20.50 -1.70
C ILE A 68 -3.15 19.41 -1.46
N SER A 69 -3.11 18.80 -0.27
CA SER A 69 -2.16 17.71 0.00
C SER A 69 -2.37 16.50 -0.92
N SER A 70 -3.62 16.15 -1.22
CA SER A 70 -3.94 15.05 -2.13
C SER A 70 -3.53 15.37 -3.57
N SER A 71 -3.72 16.61 -4.01
CA SER A 71 -3.25 17.11 -5.31
C SER A 71 -1.73 17.08 -5.40
N VAL A 72 -0.99 17.46 -4.35
CA VAL A 72 0.48 17.38 -4.34
C VAL A 72 0.95 15.93 -4.54
N LEU A 73 0.39 14.98 -3.78
CA LEU A 73 0.73 13.54 -3.94
C LEU A 73 0.38 13.03 -5.34
N CYS A 74 -0.80 13.39 -5.84
CA CYS A 74 -1.25 13.05 -7.19
C CYS A 74 -0.34 13.62 -8.27
N SER A 75 0.14 14.87 -8.13
CA SER A 75 1.05 15.48 -9.10
C SER A 75 2.43 14.84 -9.08
N LEU A 76 2.95 14.47 -7.90
CA LEU A 76 4.21 13.72 -7.79
C LEU A 76 4.11 12.34 -8.45
N TYR A 77 2.99 11.64 -8.24
CA TYR A 77 2.70 10.38 -8.92
C TYR A 77 2.59 10.57 -10.44
N ALA A 78 1.81 11.55 -10.89
CA ALA A 78 1.65 11.85 -12.32
C ALA A 78 2.98 12.19 -12.99
N LEU A 79 3.86 12.94 -12.32
CA LEU A 79 5.21 13.25 -12.82
C LEU A 79 6.05 11.97 -13.04
N SER A 80 5.90 10.97 -12.17
CA SER A 80 6.53 9.65 -12.33
C SER A 80 6.01 8.94 -13.58
N GLU A 81 4.68 8.93 -13.77
CA GLU A 81 4.00 8.27 -14.89
C GLU A 81 4.25 8.96 -16.25
N LEU A 82 4.70 10.23 -16.28
CA LEU A 82 5.08 10.89 -17.54
C LEU A 82 6.23 10.18 -18.28
N ILE A 83 7.04 9.39 -17.58
CA ILE A 83 8.10 8.58 -18.20
C ILE A 83 7.51 7.52 -19.13
N HIS A 84 6.35 6.96 -18.78
CA HIS A 84 5.67 5.92 -19.55
C HIS A 84 4.15 6.01 -19.36
N MET A 85 3.56 7.04 -19.98
CA MET A 85 2.14 7.31 -19.81
C MET A 85 1.30 6.34 -20.64
N THR A 86 0.45 5.58 -19.96
CA THR A 86 -0.54 4.68 -20.58
C THR A 86 -1.96 5.16 -20.25
N PRO A 87 -3.02 4.65 -20.93
CA PRO A 87 -4.39 4.90 -20.50
C PRO A 87 -4.65 4.50 -19.03
N LEU A 88 -3.97 3.45 -18.54
CA LEU A 88 -4.06 3.01 -17.15
C LEU A 88 -3.43 4.02 -16.18
N SER A 89 -2.41 4.76 -16.61
CA SER A 89 -1.79 5.82 -15.79
C SER A 89 -2.82 6.89 -15.39
N ILE A 90 -3.77 7.25 -16.26
CA ILE A 90 -4.85 8.21 -15.92
C ILE A 90 -5.73 7.66 -14.79
N PHE A 91 -6.10 6.38 -14.88
CA PHE A 91 -6.86 5.70 -13.85
C PHE A 91 -6.11 5.68 -12.51
N ASN A 92 -4.81 5.38 -12.53
CA ASN A 92 -3.99 5.33 -11.33
C ASN A 92 -3.75 6.71 -10.70
N ILE A 93 -3.60 7.76 -11.51
CA ILE A 93 -3.54 9.15 -11.05
C ILE A 93 -4.83 9.50 -10.28
N LEU A 94 -6.00 9.17 -10.83
CA LEU A 94 -7.29 9.37 -10.17
C LEU A 94 -7.41 8.52 -8.90
N LEU A 95 -6.98 7.26 -8.93
CA LEU A 95 -6.97 6.37 -7.78
C LEU A 95 -6.14 6.94 -6.64
N VAL A 96 -4.92 7.44 -6.91
CA VAL A 96 -4.05 8.07 -5.90
C VAL A 96 -4.73 9.28 -5.28
N PHE A 97 -5.32 10.15 -6.10
CA PHE A 97 -6.01 11.35 -5.61
C PHE A 97 -7.20 11.00 -4.71
N LEU A 98 -8.08 10.10 -5.15
CA LEU A 98 -9.25 9.66 -4.39
C LEU A 98 -8.86 8.90 -3.12
N SER A 99 -7.83 8.06 -3.20
CA SER A 99 -7.27 7.34 -2.06
C SER A 99 -6.74 8.29 -1.00
N ALA A 100 -5.93 9.28 -1.39
CA ALA A 100 -5.42 10.30 -0.49
C ALA A 100 -6.57 11.10 0.16
N CYS A 101 -7.57 11.50 -0.62
CA CYS A 101 -8.75 12.18 -0.08
C CYS A 101 -9.52 11.29 0.92
N ALA A 102 -9.74 10.01 0.58
CA ALA A 102 -10.44 9.06 1.45
C ALA A 102 -9.73 8.90 2.79
N VAL A 103 -8.41 8.73 2.78
CA VAL A 103 -7.56 8.64 3.96
C VAL A 103 -7.69 9.92 4.81
N MET A 104 -7.53 11.09 4.19
CA MET A 104 -7.62 12.38 4.89
C MET A 104 -8.99 12.59 5.53
N ALA A 105 -10.07 12.20 4.85
CA ALA A 105 -11.44 12.32 5.36
C ALA A 105 -11.65 11.48 6.63
N VAL A 106 -11.16 10.24 6.64
CA VAL A 106 -11.25 9.37 7.83
C VAL A 106 -10.39 9.90 8.96
N PHE A 107 -9.17 10.34 8.67
CA PHE A 107 -8.24 10.83 9.69
C PHE A 107 -8.70 12.15 10.30
N ALA A 108 -9.35 13.01 9.52
CA ALA A 108 -9.99 14.22 10.04
C ALA A 108 -11.14 13.90 11.00
N GLN A 109 -11.92 12.85 10.72
CA GLN A 109 -13.01 12.42 11.59
C GLN A 109 -12.56 11.60 12.80
N LYS A 110 -11.44 10.87 12.70
CA LYS A 110 -10.91 9.99 13.74
C LYS A 110 -9.42 10.26 14.00
N PRO A 111 -9.10 11.43 14.57
CA PRO A 111 -7.71 11.86 14.73
C PRO A 111 -6.91 10.99 15.71
N GLU A 112 -7.52 10.44 16.76
CA GLU A 112 -6.81 9.60 17.74
C GLU A 112 -6.28 8.29 17.14
N GLY A 113 -7.01 7.70 16.20
CA GLY A 113 -6.62 6.49 15.49
C GLY A 113 -5.90 6.75 14.18
N ALA A 114 -5.74 8.01 13.75
CA ALA A 114 -5.15 8.35 12.47
C ALA A 114 -3.66 8.00 12.43
N LEU A 115 -3.19 7.50 11.28
CA LEU A 115 -1.76 7.48 11.01
C LEU A 115 -1.27 8.91 10.82
N LYS A 116 -0.05 9.17 11.28
CA LYS A 116 0.57 10.48 11.12
C LYS A 116 1.20 10.59 9.74
N TRP A 117 1.05 11.74 9.09
CA TRP A 117 1.82 12.08 7.88
C TRP A 117 3.29 12.37 8.21
N PHE A 118 3.51 13.08 9.31
CA PHE A 118 4.80 13.20 9.98
C PHE A 118 4.59 13.06 11.48
N LYS A 119 5.49 12.38 12.19
CA LYS A 119 5.37 12.19 13.64
C LYS A 119 5.22 13.50 14.44
N GLY A 120 5.79 14.59 13.91
CA GLY A 120 5.71 15.95 14.44
C GLY A 120 6.08 16.99 13.39
N HIS A 121 5.79 18.27 13.67
CA HIS A 121 5.88 19.38 12.71
C HIS A 121 7.20 20.17 12.78
N SER A 122 8.08 19.89 13.74
CA SER A 122 9.37 20.56 13.82
C SER A 122 10.30 20.09 12.70
N ARG A 123 11.20 20.98 12.23
CA ARG A 123 12.24 20.63 11.25
C ARG A 123 13.04 19.39 11.67
N LYS A 124 13.39 19.31 12.95
CA LYS A 124 14.07 18.14 13.55
C LYS A 124 13.22 16.87 13.41
N SER A 125 11.91 16.93 13.70
CA SER A 125 11.04 15.76 13.58
C SER A 125 10.91 15.28 12.13
N ILE A 126 10.77 16.21 11.18
CA ILE A 126 10.70 15.90 9.75
C ILE A 126 12.01 15.26 9.30
N ALA A 127 13.16 15.85 9.64
CA ALA A 127 14.47 15.30 9.32
C ALA A 127 14.63 13.87 9.86
N ILE A 128 14.20 13.60 11.10
CA ILE A 128 14.24 12.24 11.67
C ILE A 128 13.36 11.27 10.87
N SER A 129 12.17 11.67 10.42
CA SER A 129 11.30 10.81 9.61
C SER A 129 11.93 10.46 8.27
N VAL A 130 12.54 11.45 7.61
CA VAL A 130 13.27 11.26 6.36
C VAL A 130 14.48 10.34 6.58
N SER A 131 15.29 10.59 7.61
CA SER A 131 16.47 9.77 7.91
C SER A 131 16.12 8.32 8.24
N ILE A 132 15.06 8.09 9.03
CA ILE A 132 14.58 6.73 9.32
C ILE A 132 14.09 6.06 8.03
N GLY A 133 13.33 6.77 7.20
CA GLY A 133 12.87 6.24 5.91
C GLY A 133 14.03 5.82 5.02
N ILE A 134 15.03 6.69 4.83
CA ILE A 134 16.23 6.38 4.05
C ILE A 134 16.99 5.20 4.65
N LEU A 135 17.24 5.18 5.96
CA LEU A 135 17.98 4.10 6.61
C LEU A 135 17.27 2.75 6.46
N CYS A 136 15.96 2.70 6.73
CA CYS A 136 15.15 1.50 6.51
C CYS A 136 15.18 1.07 5.05
N GLY A 137 15.03 2.02 4.12
CA GLY A 137 15.08 1.78 2.68
C GLY A 137 16.43 1.25 2.19
N LEU A 138 17.55 1.75 2.73
CA LEU A 138 18.90 1.25 2.40
C LEU A 138 19.09 -0.20 2.88
N ILE A 139 18.70 -0.50 4.12
CA ILE A 139 18.84 -1.86 4.68
C ILE A 139 17.99 -2.84 3.86
N TRP A 140 16.72 -2.50 3.61
CA TRP A 140 15.81 -3.38 2.86
C TRP A 140 16.13 -3.42 1.36
N GLY A 141 16.67 -2.34 0.81
CA GLY A 141 17.18 -2.29 -0.56
C GLY A 141 18.36 -3.24 -0.72
N ALA A 142 19.30 -3.25 0.22
CA ALA A 142 20.40 -4.21 0.21
C ALA A 142 19.91 -5.67 0.29
N ILE A 143 18.96 -5.97 1.17
CA ILE A 143 18.34 -7.31 1.25
C ILE A 143 17.68 -7.68 -0.08
N ASN A 144 16.88 -6.77 -0.66
CA ASN A 144 16.21 -6.98 -1.94
C ASN A 144 17.23 -7.25 -3.06
N CYS A 145 18.32 -6.49 -3.12
CA CYS A 145 19.39 -6.71 -4.09
C CYS A 145 20.04 -8.09 -3.95
N ILE A 146 20.35 -8.54 -2.73
CA ILE A 146 20.94 -9.86 -2.49
C ILE A 146 20.00 -10.96 -3.00
N LEU A 147 18.69 -10.83 -2.76
CA LEU A 147 17.69 -11.77 -3.25
C LEU A 147 17.57 -11.74 -4.78
N MET A 148 17.65 -10.56 -5.40
CA MET A 148 17.53 -10.40 -6.85
C MET A 148 18.77 -10.86 -7.62
N LEU A 149 19.97 -10.70 -7.07
CA LEU A 149 21.22 -11.16 -7.70
C LEU A 149 21.25 -12.68 -7.93
N GLY A 150 20.49 -13.46 -7.16
CA GLY A 150 20.36 -14.91 -7.37
C GLY A 150 19.51 -15.30 -8.59
N SER A 151 18.77 -14.38 -9.20
CA SER A 151 17.78 -14.66 -10.24
C SER A 151 17.79 -13.70 -11.43
N ASN A 152 18.41 -12.52 -11.31
CA ASN A 152 18.41 -11.47 -12.32
C ASN A 152 19.82 -10.98 -12.63
N GLY A 153 20.08 -10.66 -13.91
CA GLY A 153 21.31 -9.99 -14.33
C GLY A 153 21.29 -8.49 -14.00
N LEU A 154 22.46 -7.89 -13.82
CA LEU A 154 22.59 -6.43 -13.66
C LEU A 154 22.26 -5.73 -14.99
N GLN A 155 21.33 -4.78 -14.94
CA GLN A 155 20.92 -3.95 -16.08
C GLN A 155 20.74 -2.50 -15.64
N PRO A 156 21.85 -1.76 -15.42
CA PRO A 156 21.75 -0.44 -14.83
C PRO A 156 20.94 0.55 -15.69
N SER A 157 20.10 1.36 -15.04
CA SER A 157 19.32 2.39 -15.71
C SER A 157 19.79 3.81 -15.33
N SER A 158 19.28 4.82 -16.04
CA SER A 158 19.56 6.22 -15.70
C SER A 158 19.07 6.54 -14.29
N VAL A 159 19.97 7.01 -13.43
CA VAL A 159 19.68 7.40 -12.03
C VAL A 159 18.49 8.34 -11.93
N PHE A 160 18.38 9.32 -12.85
CA PHE A 160 17.28 10.26 -12.85
C PHE A 160 15.94 9.58 -13.18
N LYS A 161 15.91 8.70 -14.19
CA LYS A 161 14.71 7.92 -14.54
C LYS A 161 14.33 6.95 -13.43
N ALA A 162 15.31 6.29 -12.82
CA ALA A 162 15.10 5.41 -11.67
C ALA A 162 14.49 6.15 -10.49
N PHE A 163 15.01 7.34 -10.17
CA PHE A 163 14.49 8.18 -9.09
C PHE A 163 13.06 8.64 -9.37
N LEU A 164 12.80 9.16 -10.57
CA LEU A 164 11.46 9.61 -10.93
C LEU A 164 10.47 8.45 -10.93
N LEU A 165 10.82 7.31 -11.51
CA LEU A 165 9.94 6.14 -11.60
C LEU A 165 9.68 5.49 -10.23
N SER A 166 10.62 5.55 -9.29
CA SER A 166 10.42 5.02 -7.94
C SER A 166 9.40 5.81 -7.12
N LEU A 167 9.06 7.04 -7.52
CA LEU A 167 7.97 7.80 -6.90
C LEU A 167 6.60 7.14 -7.12
N SER A 168 6.38 6.49 -8.27
CA SER A 168 5.11 5.82 -8.59
C SER A 168 4.77 4.75 -7.54
N PRO A 169 5.56 3.67 -7.35
CA PRO A 169 5.28 2.65 -6.34
C PRO A 169 5.34 3.21 -4.92
N ALA A 170 6.27 4.13 -4.62
CA ALA A 170 6.37 4.76 -3.29
C ALA A 170 5.09 5.51 -2.86
N ILE A 171 4.35 6.06 -3.81
CA ILE A 171 3.10 6.79 -3.54
C ILE A 171 1.90 5.84 -3.60
N ILE A 172 1.71 5.13 -4.72
CA ILE A 172 0.47 4.35 -4.90
C ILE A 172 0.40 3.17 -3.93
N GLU A 173 1.50 2.47 -3.69
CA GLU A 173 1.49 1.30 -2.80
C GLU A 173 1.28 1.71 -1.34
N GLU A 174 1.95 2.77 -0.90
CA GLU A 174 1.81 3.25 0.48
C GLU A 174 0.48 3.94 0.75
N ILE A 175 -0.08 4.67 -0.22
CA ILE A 175 -1.35 5.39 -0.05
C ILE A 175 -2.54 4.51 -0.40
N ALA A 176 -2.65 4.05 -1.65
CA ALA A 176 -3.83 3.33 -2.15
C ALA A 176 -3.85 1.88 -1.68
N TYR A 177 -2.70 1.19 -1.64
CA TYR A 177 -2.66 -0.24 -1.31
C TYR A 177 -2.42 -0.55 0.16
N ARG A 178 -2.14 0.48 0.97
CA ARG A 178 -1.90 0.30 2.40
C ARG A 178 -2.67 1.26 3.29
N THR A 179 -2.47 2.56 3.14
CA THR A 179 -3.07 3.55 4.03
C THR A 179 -4.60 3.58 3.88
N VAL A 180 -5.13 3.42 2.67
CA VAL A 180 -6.59 3.28 2.42
C VAL A 180 -7.16 2.08 3.16
N PHE A 181 -6.50 0.92 3.13
CA PHE A 181 -6.95 -0.27 3.83
C PHE A 181 -6.91 -0.12 5.36
N TYR A 182 -5.92 0.60 5.87
CA TYR A 182 -5.90 1.02 7.27
C TYR A 182 -7.09 1.94 7.59
N ALA A 183 -7.31 2.97 6.77
CA ALA A 183 -8.40 3.92 6.94
C ALA A 183 -9.77 3.23 6.84
N PHE A 184 -9.90 2.20 6.00
CA PHE A 184 -11.11 1.39 5.91
C PHE A 184 -11.39 0.64 7.21
N CYS A 185 -10.39 -0.03 7.79
CA CYS A 185 -10.52 -0.65 9.10
C CYS A 185 -10.95 0.38 10.16
N LEU A 186 -10.29 1.55 10.20
CA LEU A 186 -10.59 2.62 11.15
C LEU A 186 -12.00 3.21 10.95
N ALA A 187 -12.47 3.34 9.71
CA ALA A 187 -13.82 3.78 9.36
C ALA A 187 -14.91 2.79 9.80
N MET A 188 -14.56 1.51 9.92
CA MET A 188 -15.50 0.44 10.27
C MET A 188 -15.60 0.19 11.78
N ILE A 189 -14.59 0.52 12.58
CA ILE A 189 -14.73 0.45 14.04
C ILE A 189 -15.67 1.55 14.58
N SER A 190 -16.26 1.34 15.75
CA SER A 190 -17.19 2.32 16.35
C SER A 190 -16.46 3.44 17.12
N GLY A 191 -15.30 3.14 17.73
CA GLY A 191 -14.50 4.13 18.45
C GLY A 191 -13.61 5.01 17.58
N GLU A 192 -12.89 5.93 18.22
CA GLU A 192 -11.96 6.86 17.58
C GLU A 192 -10.59 6.26 17.26
N LYS A 193 -10.22 5.17 17.96
CA LYS A 193 -8.95 4.45 17.78
C LYS A 193 -9.12 2.93 17.94
N LEU A 194 -8.09 2.20 17.52
CA LEU A 194 -7.98 0.76 17.71
C LEU A 194 -7.78 0.46 19.20
N ASN A 195 -8.64 -0.36 19.78
CA ASN A 195 -8.67 -0.66 21.21
C ASN A 195 -8.39 -2.13 21.54
N THR A 196 -8.37 -3.02 20.54
CA THR A 196 -8.19 -4.47 20.77
C THR A 196 -7.10 -5.06 19.88
N LYS A 197 -6.41 -6.10 20.38
CA LYS A 197 -5.39 -6.84 19.60
C LYS A 197 -5.95 -7.38 18.28
N GLY A 198 -7.22 -7.80 18.24
CA GLY A 198 -7.87 -8.26 17.00
C GLY A 198 -8.08 -7.16 15.97
N GLN A 199 -8.39 -5.93 16.42
CA GLN A 199 -8.45 -4.75 15.54
C GLN A 199 -7.06 -4.41 14.98
N GLU A 200 -6.02 -4.52 15.81
CA GLU A 200 -4.64 -4.29 15.35
C GLU A 200 -4.16 -5.36 14.37
N LEU A 201 -4.47 -6.63 14.63
CA LEU A 201 -4.14 -7.72 13.72
C LEU A 201 -4.85 -7.55 12.37
N THR A 202 -6.13 -7.20 12.40
CA THR A 202 -6.92 -6.95 11.18
C THR A 202 -6.32 -5.80 10.38
N THR A 203 -5.92 -4.69 11.04
CA THR A 203 -5.30 -3.57 10.32
C THR A 203 -3.97 -3.95 9.70
N TYR A 204 -3.09 -4.66 10.42
CA TYR A 204 -1.85 -5.15 9.81
C TYR A 204 -2.11 -6.09 8.65
N ALA A 205 -3.04 -7.04 8.77
CA ALA A 205 -3.38 -7.95 7.67
C ALA A 205 -3.90 -7.18 6.44
N MET A 206 -4.78 -6.19 6.63
CA MET A 206 -5.33 -5.39 5.52
C MET A 206 -4.31 -4.42 4.93
N MET A 207 -3.33 -3.97 5.71
CA MET A 207 -2.22 -3.12 5.22
C MET A 207 -1.20 -3.90 4.38
N THR A 208 -1.16 -5.23 4.47
CA THR A 208 -0.10 -6.04 3.85
C THR A 208 -0.65 -7.00 2.81
N VAL A 209 -1.59 -7.87 3.19
CA VAL A 209 -2.00 -9.02 2.39
C VAL A 209 -2.60 -8.61 1.05
N PRO A 210 -3.55 -7.64 0.95
CA PRO A 210 -4.18 -7.32 -0.33
C PRO A 210 -3.20 -6.99 -1.46
N HIS A 211 -2.15 -6.21 -1.16
CA HIS A 211 -1.15 -5.81 -2.17
C HIS A 211 -0.14 -6.91 -2.49
N ILE A 212 0.21 -7.76 -1.53
CA ILE A 212 1.20 -8.82 -1.75
C ILE A 212 0.69 -9.86 -2.76
N LEU A 213 -0.62 -10.12 -2.76
CA LEU A 213 -1.22 -11.15 -3.60
C LEU A 213 -0.87 -11.03 -5.10
N PRO A 214 -1.02 -9.86 -5.76
CA PRO A 214 -0.57 -9.69 -7.15
C PRO A 214 0.89 -10.04 -7.46
N HIS A 215 1.81 -9.92 -6.51
CA HIS A 215 3.22 -10.29 -6.72
C HIS A 215 3.44 -11.82 -6.77
N THR A 216 2.46 -12.61 -6.36
CA THR A 216 2.57 -14.07 -6.22
C THR A 216 1.91 -14.86 -7.35
N VAL A 217 1.42 -14.17 -8.39
CA VAL A 217 0.75 -14.80 -9.54
C VAL A 217 1.67 -15.78 -10.28
N GLU A 218 2.97 -15.46 -10.37
CA GLU A 218 3.95 -16.26 -11.10
C GLU A 218 4.21 -17.63 -10.47
N CYS A 219 3.92 -17.81 -9.17
CA CYS A 219 4.04 -19.11 -8.49
C CYS A 219 3.18 -20.20 -9.16
N PHE A 220 2.13 -19.82 -9.90
CA PHE A 220 1.22 -20.76 -10.55
C PHE A 220 1.57 -21.08 -12.01
N ASN A 221 2.70 -20.58 -12.52
CA ASN A 221 3.14 -20.84 -13.89
C ASN A 221 3.35 -22.34 -14.17
N ASN A 222 3.76 -23.10 -13.15
CA ASN A 222 4.03 -24.55 -13.25
C ASN A 222 2.82 -25.43 -12.88
N GLY A 223 1.62 -24.84 -12.77
CA GLY A 223 0.39 -25.54 -12.39
C GLY A 223 -0.12 -25.19 -10.99
N PHE A 224 -1.41 -25.47 -10.73
CA PHE A 224 -2.08 -25.03 -9.51
C PHE A 224 -1.57 -25.74 -8.25
N LEU A 225 -1.47 -27.08 -8.28
CA LEU A 225 -1.09 -27.87 -7.11
C LEU A 225 0.38 -27.67 -6.72
N SER A 226 1.27 -27.62 -7.70
CA SER A 226 2.69 -27.29 -7.53
C SER A 226 2.89 -25.86 -7.03
N GLY A 227 2.14 -24.92 -7.61
CA GLY A 227 2.21 -23.50 -7.25
C GLY A 227 1.63 -23.17 -5.88
N LEU A 228 0.73 -23.99 -5.30
CA LEU A 228 0.10 -23.68 -4.02
C LEU A 228 1.10 -23.60 -2.86
N LEU A 229 2.06 -24.54 -2.80
CA LEU A 229 3.09 -24.52 -1.76
C LEU A 229 4.05 -23.35 -1.96
N GLU A 230 4.49 -23.11 -3.20
CA GLU A 230 5.35 -21.98 -3.56
C GLU A 230 4.67 -20.64 -3.24
N TRP A 231 3.37 -20.53 -3.52
CA TRP A 231 2.55 -19.37 -3.22
C TRP A 231 2.44 -19.12 -1.72
N LEU A 232 2.17 -20.15 -0.91
CA LEU A 232 2.11 -20.02 0.55
C LEU A 232 3.44 -19.52 1.12
N ILE A 233 4.56 -20.10 0.68
CA ILE A 233 5.90 -19.69 1.09
C ILE A 233 6.15 -18.24 0.66
N SER A 234 5.86 -17.90 -0.59
CA SER A 234 6.07 -16.57 -1.16
C SER A 234 5.25 -15.51 -0.42
N VAL A 235 3.96 -15.75 -0.16
CA VAL A 235 3.10 -14.85 0.62
C VAL A 235 3.69 -14.60 2.00
N VAL A 236 4.12 -15.65 2.71
CA VAL A 236 4.73 -15.50 4.04
C VAL A 236 6.01 -14.68 3.96
N LEU A 237 6.89 -14.97 3.00
CA LEU A 237 8.14 -14.22 2.82
C LEU A 237 7.89 -12.75 2.47
N TYR A 238 6.98 -12.45 1.53
CA TYR A 238 6.62 -11.08 1.18
C TYR A 238 6.01 -10.34 2.38
N ILE A 239 5.19 -11.00 3.20
CA ILE A 239 4.62 -10.40 4.42
C ILE A 239 5.74 -10.05 5.40
N LEU A 240 6.65 -10.98 5.68
CA LEU A 240 7.69 -10.81 6.69
C LEU A 240 8.78 -9.83 6.26
N ILE A 241 9.22 -9.92 5.00
CA ILE A 241 10.35 -9.15 4.49
C ILE A 241 9.87 -7.77 4.06
N PHE A 242 8.78 -7.62 3.32
CA PHE A 242 8.41 -6.31 2.77
C PHE A 242 7.16 -5.72 3.42
N GLY A 243 6.05 -6.47 3.45
CA GLY A 243 4.76 -5.95 3.86
C GLY A 243 4.71 -5.41 5.30
N LEU A 244 5.08 -6.24 6.27
CA LEU A 244 4.99 -5.87 7.69
C LEU A 244 5.97 -4.76 8.07
N ILE A 245 7.13 -4.71 7.44
CA ILE A 245 8.16 -3.72 7.75
C ILE A 245 7.65 -2.32 7.45
N PHE A 246 7.12 -2.10 6.25
CA PHE A 246 6.59 -0.81 5.88
C PHE A 246 5.26 -0.50 6.58
N ALA A 247 4.39 -1.49 6.81
CA ALA A 247 3.18 -1.28 7.61
C ALA A 247 3.50 -0.89 9.07
N PHE A 248 4.51 -1.52 9.67
CA PHE A 248 5.00 -1.17 10.98
C PHE A 248 5.61 0.23 11.00
N LEU A 249 6.43 0.56 10.00
CA LEU A 249 7.02 1.89 9.85
C LEU A 249 5.95 2.98 9.75
N GLN A 250 4.92 2.79 8.91
CA GLN A 250 3.77 3.71 8.84
C GLN A 250 3.06 3.88 10.19
N ARG A 251 2.81 2.77 10.92
CA ARG A 251 2.08 2.80 12.19
C ARG A 251 2.89 3.37 13.36
N LYS A 252 4.19 3.14 13.41
CA LYS A 252 5.05 3.52 14.54
C LYS A 252 5.78 4.85 14.33
N ARG A 253 6.01 5.22 13.06
CA ARG A 253 6.67 6.47 12.69
C ARG A 253 5.68 7.40 12.01
N ASP A 254 5.49 7.26 10.71
CA ASP A 254 4.56 8.03 9.88
C ASP A 254 4.54 7.52 8.43
N ILE A 255 3.52 7.93 7.67
CA ILE A 255 3.31 7.54 6.27
C ILE A 255 4.50 7.93 5.41
N VAL A 256 5.03 9.15 5.57
CA VAL A 256 6.12 9.66 4.72
C VAL A 256 7.39 8.85 4.90
N SER A 257 7.74 8.44 6.12
CA SER A 257 8.90 7.58 6.34
C SER A 257 8.81 6.24 5.60
N ALA A 258 7.60 5.65 5.50
CA ALA A 258 7.39 4.43 4.74
C ALA A 258 7.45 4.66 3.22
N MET A 259 6.87 5.76 2.73
CA MET A 259 7.00 6.17 1.32
C MET A 259 8.46 6.34 0.91
N ILE A 260 9.26 7.01 1.74
CA ILE A 260 10.70 7.18 1.49
C ILE A 260 11.42 5.84 1.52
N ALA A 261 11.12 4.98 2.50
CA ALA A 261 11.75 3.67 2.59
C ALA A 261 11.44 2.82 1.37
N HIS A 262 10.17 2.72 0.98
CA HIS A 262 9.73 1.98 -0.21
C HIS A 262 10.38 2.55 -1.48
N GLY A 263 10.26 3.87 -1.70
CA GLY A 263 10.86 4.53 -2.86
C GLY A 263 12.38 4.39 -2.93
N THR A 264 13.06 4.27 -1.78
CA THR A 264 14.50 3.98 -1.74
C THR A 264 14.80 2.55 -2.17
N VAL A 265 14.02 1.57 -1.71
CA VAL A 265 14.16 0.16 -2.17
C VAL A 265 13.99 0.08 -3.69
N ASP A 266 12.93 0.69 -4.22
CA ASP A 266 12.67 0.68 -5.66
C ASP A 266 13.70 1.47 -6.45
N PHE A 267 14.15 2.60 -5.92
CA PHE A 267 15.21 3.37 -6.56
C PHE A 267 16.49 2.55 -6.72
N ILE A 268 16.93 1.86 -5.66
CA ILE A 268 18.12 0.98 -5.71
C ILE A 268 17.88 -0.15 -6.72
N ARG A 269 16.70 -0.80 -6.65
CA ARG A 269 16.32 -1.87 -7.58
C ARG A 269 16.40 -1.39 -9.03
N PHE A 270 15.83 -0.23 -9.33
CA PHE A 270 15.79 0.32 -10.68
C PHE A 270 17.16 0.76 -11.18
N CYS A 271 18.02 1.26 -10.28
CA CYS A 271 19.40 1.60 -10.63
C CYS A 271 20.24 0.38 -11.01
N LEU A 272 19.98 -0.79 -10.42
CA LEU A 272 20.81 -1.99 -10.58
C LEU A 272 20.25 -3.01 -11.57
N PHE A 273 18.93 -3.21 -11.60
CA PHE A 273 18.26 -4.26 -12.36
C PHE A 273 17.36 -3.74 -13.49
N GLY A 274 17.34 -2.43 -13.71
CA GLY A 274 16.61 -1.82 -14.81
C GLY A 274 15.22 -1.32 -14.42
N LEU A 275 14.60 -0.58 -15.33
CA LEU A 275 13.27 -0.01 -15.12
C LEU A 275 12.21 -1.07 -15.48
N PRO A 276 11.11 -1.19 -14.68
CA PRO A 276 9.98 -2.05 -15.00
C PRO A 276 9.11 -1.40 -16.10
N ILE A 277 9.64 -1.36 -17.33
CA ILE A 277 8.97 -0.83 -18.53
C ILE A 277 8.40 -2.00 -19.33
#